data_AF-A0A5B0E1X0-F1
#
_entry.id   AF-A0A5B0E1X0-F1
#
_cell.length_a   1.000
_cell.length_b   1.000
_cell.length_c   1.000
_cell.angle_alpha   90.00
_cell.angle_beta   90.00
_cell.angle_gamma   90.00
#
_symmetry.space_group_name_H-M   'P 1'
#
loop_
_entity.id
_entity.type
_entity.pdbx_description
1 polymer ?
#
loop_
_entity_poly.entity_id
_entity_poly.type
_entity_poly.pdbx_seq_one_letter_code
_entity_poly.pdbx_strand_id
1 'polypeptide(L)'
;MFIPAGFAKLTGAAGFAGFLGSLGFPAPLAVAYLVGLFELLAGLFIVVGFQTRITAYALAAFCIATAFIGHLNEVSALLKNFALAGGFLYLAQFGAFSPSIDKRSNLDNY
;
A
#
# COMPACT_ATOMS: atom_id res chain seq x y z
N MET A 1 -1.58 8.41 -2.60
CA MET A 1 -2.84 7.74 -2.17
C MET A 1 -2.71 7.11 -0.78
N PHE A 2 -1.72 6.25 -0.53
CA PHE A 2 -1.67 5.42 0.69
C PHE A 2 -1.54 6.18 2.01
N ILE A 3 -0.79 7.28 2.05
CA ILE A 3 -0.62 8.11 3.26
C ILE A 3 -1.96 8.63 3.79
N PRO A 4 -2.75 9.41 3.02
CA PRO A 4 -4.04 9.89 3.50
C PRO A 4 -5.04 8.74 3.72
N ALA A 5 -5.00 7.68 2.91
CA ALA A 5 -5.87 6.51 3.10
C ALA A 5 -5.60 5.76 4.41
N GLY A 6 -4.32 5.52 4.74
CA GLY A 6 -3.90 4.87 5.97
C GLY A 6 -4.22 5.71 7.20
N PHE A 7 -3.96 7.02 7.14
CA PHE A 7 -4.33 7.95 8.20
C PHE A 7 -5.85 7.96 8.48
N ALA A 8 -6.67 7.97 7.42
CA ALA A 8 -8.12 7.90 7.55
C ALA A 8 -8.58 6.56 8.16
N LYS A 9 -7.94 5.43 7.79
CA LYS A 9 -8.25 4.12 8.39
C LYS A 9 -7.84 4.03 9.86
N LEU A 10 -6.76 4.68 10.27
CA LEU A 10 -6.32 4.70 11.67
C LEU A 10 -7.23 5.55 12.56
N THR A 11 -7.61 6.73 12.09
CA THR A 11 -8.50 7.65 12.83
C THR A 11 -9.97 7.22 12.76
N GLY A 12 -10.37 6.54 11.69
CA GLY A 12 -11.71 5.99 11.46
C GLY A 12 -11.79 4.46 11.60
N ALA A 13 -10.92 3.84 12.40
CA ALA A 13 -10.75 2.39 12.45
C ALA A 13 -12.06 1.63 12.75
N ALA A 14 -12.92 2.17 13.62
CA ALA A 14 -14.21 1.55 13.93
C ALA A 14 -15.12 1.42 12.69
N GLY A 15 -15.15 2.45 11.83
CA GLY A 15 -15.94 2.42 10.59
C GLY A 15 -15.39 1.41 9.58
N PHE A 16 -14.07 1.40 9.40
CA PHE A 16 -13.42 0.44 8.50
C PHE A 16 -13.51 -1.01 9.03
N ALA A 17 -13.47 -1.20 10.34
CA ALA A 17 -13.70 -2.50 10.98
C ALA A 17 -15.11 -3.04 10.71
N GLY A 18 -16.12 -2.18 10.65
CA GLY A 18 -17.48 -2.58 10.24
C GLY A 18 -17.51 -3.16 8.82
N PHE A 19 -16.82 -2.51 7.89
CA PHE A 19 -16.65 -3.03 6.52
C PHE A 19 -15.91 -4.38 6.50
N LEU A 20 -14.78 -4.49 7.22
CA LEU A 20 -14.03 -5.75 7.31
C LEU A 20 -14.85 -6.87 7.96
N GLY A 21 -15.70 -6.54 8.93
CA GLY A 21 -16.64 -7.48 9.55
C GLY A 21 -17.65 -8.02 8.54
N SER A 22 -18.15 -7.18 7.62
CA SER A 22 -19.04 -7.62 6.54
C SER A 22 -18.38 -8.59 5.56
N LEU A 23 -17.05 -8.55 5.46
CA LEU A 23 -16.24 -9.47 4.66
C LEU A 23 -15.85 -10.75 5.41
N GLY A 24 -16.22 -10.89 6.68
CA GLY A 24 -15.95 -12.08 7.49
C GLY A 24 -14.53 -12.15 8.07
N PHE A 25 -13.79 -11.04 8.14
CA PHE A 25 -12.44 -11.05 8.73
C PHE A 25 -12.49 -11.37 10.24
N PRO A 26 -11.58 -12.23 10.74
CA PRO A 26 -11.42 -12.40 12.18
C PRO A 26 -10.84 -11.13 12.80
N ALA A 27 -11.32 -10.77 14.00
CA ALA A 27 -10.92 -9.55 14.71
C ALA A 27 -10.85 -8.28 13.83
N PRO A 28 -11.98 -7.83 13.22
CA PRO A 28 -12.00 -6.76 12.22
C PRO A 28 -11.32 -5.45 12.64
N LEU A 29 -11.41 -5.10 13.92
CA LEU A 29 -10.79 -3.89 14.46
C LEU A 29 -9.26 -3.98 14.46
N ALA A 30 -8.70 -5.13 14.84
CA ALA A 30 -7.25 -5.34 14.78
C ALA A 30 -6.75 -5.30 13.34
N VAL A 31 -7.47 -5.95 12.42
CA VAL A 31 -7.16 -5.92 10.99
C VAL A 31 -7.26 -4.49 10.43
N ALA A 32 -8.25 -3.70 10.86
CA ALA A 32 -8.39 -2.31 10.45
C ALA A 32 -7.16 -1.47 10.79
N TYR A 33 -6.65 -1.59 12.03
CA TYR A 33 -5.43 -0.90 12.45
C TYR A 33 -4.19 -1.42 11.71
N LEU A 34 -4.09 -2.73 11.48
CA LEU A 34 -2.98 -3.31 10.72
C LEU A 34 -2.93 -2.79 9.28
N VAL A 35 -4.07 -2.78 8.59
CA VAL A 35 -4.18 -2.25 7.22
C VAL A 35 -3.88 -0.75 7.20
N GLY A 36 -4.45 0.02 8.13
CA GLY A 36 -4.20 1.46 8.21
C GLY A 36 -2.74 1.80 8.47
N LEU A 37 -2.09 1.06 9.37
CA LEU A 37 -0.66 1.23 9.67
C LEU A 37 0.21 0.84 8.48
N PHE A 38 -0.10 -0.29 7.83
CA PHE A 38 0.61 -0.72 6.63
C PHE A 38 0.55 0.33 5.52
N GLU A 39 -0.66 0.82 5.18
CA GLU A 39 -0.83 1.83 4.13
C GLU A 39 -0.07 3.12 4.45
N LEU A 40 -0.12 3.56 5.71
CA LEU A 40 0.55 4.79 6.13
C LEU A 40 2.08 4.64 6.05
N LEU A 41 2.63 3.57 6.64
CA LEU A 41 4.08 3.34 6.69
C LEU A 41 4.64 3.03 5.30
N ALA A 42 4.02 2.14 4.53
CA ALA A 42 4.46 1.84 3.17
C ALA A 42 4.34 3.07 2.25
N GLY A 43 3.30 3.88 2.44
CA GLY A 43 3.17 5.18 1.77
C GLY A 43 4.30 6.14 2.11
N LEU A 44 4.73 6.22 3.37
CA LEU A 44 5.87 7.03 3.79
C LEU A 44 7.18 6.49 3.21
N PHE A 45 7.41 5.17 3.30
CA PHE A 45 8.63 4.52 2.82
C PHE A 45 8.82 4.72 1.32
N ILE A 46 7.74 4.62 0.53
CA ILE A 46 7.85 4.81 -0.92
C ILE A 46 8.10 6.28 -1.29
N VAL A 47 7.57 7.24 -0.53
CA VAL A 47 7.80 8.68 -0.77
C VAL A 47 9.22 9.09 -0.39
N VAL A 48 9.71 8.62 0.76
CA VAL A 48 11.08 8.89 1.23
C VAL A 48 12.12 8.09 0.41
N GLY A 49 11.67 7.04 -0.27
CA GLY A 49 12.52 6.14 -1.04
C GLY A 49 13.39 5.28 -0.12
N PHE A 50 12.80 4.76 0.95
CA PHE A 50 13.39 3.77 1.85
C PHE A 50 12.92 2.37 1.49
N GLN A 51 13.85 1.46 1.24
CA GLN A 51 13.60 0.09 0.78
C GLN A 51 12.60 0.01 -0.40
N THR A 52 12.73 0.93 -1.35
CA THR A 52 11.81 1.23 -2.45
C THR A 52 11.37 -0.01 -3.21
N ARG A 53 12.29 -0.94 -3.51
CA ARG A 53 11.92 -2.19 -4.19
C ARG A 53 11.00 -3.06 -3.36
N ILE A 54 11.34 -3.26 -2.08
CA ILE A 54 10.57 -4.08 -1.14
C ILE A 54 9.21 -3.43 -0.90
N THR A 55 9.21 -2.13 -0.60
CA THR A 55 8.00 -1.34 -0.38
C THR A 55 7.09 -1.34 -1.61
N ALA A 56 7.66 -1.24 -2.81
CA ALA A 56 6.91 -1.30 -4.06
C ALA A 56 6.27 -2.67 -4.28
N TYR A 57 6.99 -3.78 -4.06
CA TYR A 57 6.39 -5.12 -4.13
C TYR A 57 5.27 -5.29 -3.12
N ALA A 58 5.46 -4.83 -1.87
CA ALA A 58 4.44 -4.89 -0.84
C ALA A 58 3.17 -4.11 -1.23
N LEU A 59 3.33 -2.88 -1.74
CA LEU A 59 2.22 -2.05 -2.21
C LEU A 59 1.53 -2.64 -3.45
N ALA A 60 2.28 -3.23 -4.39
CA ALA A 60 1.72 -3.91 -5.55
C ALA A 60 0.84 -5.11 -5.14
N ALA A 61 1.36 -5.97 -4.25
CA ALA A 61 0.60 -7.10 -3.73
C ALA A 61 -0.65 -6.64 -2.97
N PHE A 62 -0.54 -5.57 -2.17
CA PHE A 62 -1.67 -4.99 -1.46
C PHE A 62 -2.75 -4.44 -2.40
N CYS A 63 -2.36 -3.73 -3.47
CA CYS A 63 -3.29 -3.26 -4.49
C CYS A 63 -4.06 -4.41 -5.14
N ILE A 64 -3.36 -5.49 -5.50
CA ILE A 64 -4.00 -6.67 -6.09
C ILE A 64 -4.98 -7.29 -5.09
N ALA A 65 -4.55 -7.52 -3.84
CA ALA A 65 -5.41 -8.09 -2.81
C ALA A 65 -6.67 -7.24 -2.56
N THR A 66 -6.53 -5.92 -2.41
CA THR A 66 -7.68 -5.02 -2.19
C THR A 66 -8.61 -4.92 -3.39
N ALA A 67 -8.10 -5.04 -4.63
CA ALA A 67 -8.93 -5.10 -5.84
C ALA A 67 -9.91 -6.29 -5.78
N PHE A 68 -9.41 -7.47 -5.40
CA PHE A 68 -10.21 -8.70 -5.32
C PHE A 68 -11.07 -8.79 -4.06
N ILE A 69 -10.64 -8.24 -2.94
CA ILE A 69 -11.36 -8.37 -1.66
C ILE A 69 -12.43 -7.30 -1.49
N GLY A 70 -12.11 -6.05 -1.84
CA GLY A 70 -12.95 -4.90 -1.51
C GLY A 70 -13.64 -4.22 -2.69
N HIS A 71 -13.21 -4.48 -3.92
CA HIS A 71 -13.59 -3.64 -5.07
C HIS A 71 -14.06 -4.42 -6.31
N LEU A 72 -14.38 -5.71 -6.20
CA LEU A 72 -14.84 -6.52 -7.35
C LEU A 72 -16.07 -5.96 -8.05
N ASN A 73 -16.98 -5.35 -7.28
CA ASN A 73 -18.22 -4.79 -7.81
C ASN A 73 -18.09 -3.30 -8.19
N GLU A 74 -16.89 -2.73 -8.07
CA GLU A 74 -16.61 -1.32 -8.34
C GLU A 74 -15.52 -1.18 -9.40
N VAL A 75 -15.91 -1.20 -10.67
CA VAL A 75 -14.98 -1.19 -11.82
C VAL A 75 -13.94 -0.06 -11.72
N SER A 76 -14.34 1.14 -11.31
CA SER A 76 -13.41 2.27 -11.14
C SER A 76 -12.34 1.98 -10.08
N ALA A 77 -12.73 1.43 -8.92
CA ALA A 77 -11.80 1.13 -7.84
C ALA A 77 -10.91 -0.09 -8.17
N LEU A 78 -11.44 -1.07 -8.89
CA LEU A 78 -10.69 -2.21 -9.40
C LEU A 78 -9.60 -1.77 -10.38
N LEU A 79 -9.97 -0.98 -11.40
CA LEU A 79 -9.02 -0.45 -12.38
C LEU A 79 -7.96 0.44 -11.74
N LYS A 80 -8.34 1.29 -10.77
CA LYS A 80 -7.41 2.10 -9.99
C LYS A 80 -6.35 1.22 -9.30
N ASN A 81 -6.76 0.14 -8.64
CA ASN A 81 -5.83 -0.74 -7.94
C ASN A 81 -4.90 -1.49 -8.90
N PHE A 82 -5.39 -1.96 -10.05
CA PHE A 82 -4.53 -2.57 -11.07
C PHE A 82 -3.52 -1.58 -11.67
N ALA A 83 -3.94 -0.34 -11.96
CA ALA A 83 -3.04 0.70 -12.43
C ALA A 83 -1.93 1.01 -11.41
N LEU A 84 -2.28 1.12 -10.13
CA LEU A 84 -1.32 1.30 -9.05
C LEU A 84 -0.38 0.10 -8.91
N ALA A 85 -0.90 -1.13 -8.96
CA ALA A 85 -0.08 -2.34 -8.91
C ALA A 85 0.95 -2.36 -10.06
N GLY A 86 0.53 -2.03 -11.29
CA GLY A 86 1.44 -1.92 -12.43
C GLY A 86 2.52 -0.85 -12.23
N GLY A 87 2.15 0.33 -11.72
CA GLY A 87 3.09 1.41 -11.41
C GLY A 87 4.10 1.01 -10.33
N PHE A 88 3.67 0.28 -9.30
CA PHE A 88 4.58 -0.23 -8.26
C PHE A 88 5.47 -1.36 -8.76
N LEU A 89 4.98 -2.28 -9.59
CA LEU A 89 5.83 -3.32 -10.19
C LEU A 89 6.91 -2.70 -11.08
N TYR A 90 6.57 -1.64 -11.83
CA TYR A 90 7.56 -0.86 -12.57
C TYR A 90 8.60 -0.24 -11.62
N LEU A 91 8.15 0.43 -10.54
CA LEU A 91 9.05 1.02 -9.54
C LEU A 91 9.93 -0.03 -8.84
N ALA A 92 9.40 -1.24 -8.60
CA ALA A 92 10.14 -2.35 -8.02
C ALA A 92 11.27 -2.84 -8.94
N GLN A 93 11.03 -2.85 -10.26
CA GLN A 93 12.02 -3.25 -11.26
C GLN A 93 13.13 -2.20 -11.44
N PHE A 94 12.76 -0.92 -11.54
CA PHE A 94 13.70 0.17 -11.86
C PHE A 94 14.30 0.86 -10.63
N GLY A 95 13.74 0.65 -9.44
CA GLY A 95 14.23 1.24 -8.19
C GLY A 95 13.83 2.70 -7.99
N ALA A 96 14.37 3.31 -6.93
CA ALA A 96 14.02 4.65 -6.49
C ALA A 96 14.55 5.74 -7.44
N PHE A 97 13.72 6.74 -7.76
CA PHE A 97 14.16 7.94 -8.48
C PHE A 97 14.69 9.01 -7.49
N SER A 98 15.58 9.89 -7.95
CA SER A 98 16.34 10.88 -7.14
C SER A 98 15.44 11.96 -6.48
N PRO A 99 15.77 12.53 -5.29
CA PRO A 99 16.63 12.02 -4.22
C PRO A 99 15.84 11.05 -3.32
N SER A 100 16.42 9.88 -3.05
CA SER A 100 15.85 8.82 -2.21
C SER A 100 16.90 8.34 -1.22
N ILE A 101 16.48 7.87 -0.03
CA ILE A 101 17.40 7.33 0.98
C ILE A 101 18.18 6.11 0.43
N ASP A 102 17.54 5.27 -0.39
CA ASP A 102 18.17 4.08 -0.99
C ASP A 102 19.31 4.38 -1.96
N LYS A 103 19.42 5.61 -2.49
CA LYS A 103 20.42 5.98 -3.50
C LYS A 103 21.87 5.78 -3.01
N ARG A 104 22.12 5.89 -1.70
CA ARG A 104 23.46 5.74 -1.14
C ARG A 104 24.01 4.32 -1.31
N SER A 105 23.18 3.29 -1.18
CA SER A 105 23.60 1.87 -1.26
C SER A 105 23.96 1.37 -2.67
N ASN A 106 23.48 2.04 -3.73
CA ASN A 106 23.79 1.65 -5.12
C ASN A 106 25.09 2.26 -5.65
N LEU A 107 25.63 3.29 -4.99
CA LEU A 107 26.87 3.94 -5.38
C LEU A 107 28.11 3.25 -4.80
N ASP A 108 27.93 2.43 -3.77
CA ASP A 108 29.01 1.72 -3.07
C ASP A 108 29.38 0.37 -3.73
N ASN A 109 28.74 0.03 -4.87
CA ASN A 109 28.94 -1.20 -5.63
C ASN A 109 29.70 -1.01 -6.97
N TYR A 110 30.38 0.13 -7.14
CA TYR A 110 31.26 0.45 -8.29
C TYR A 110 32.55 1.08 -7.78
#